data_AF-A0A2H0UVB0-F1
#
_entry.id   AF-A0A2H0UVB0-F1
#
_cell.length_a   1.000
_cell.length_b   1.000
_cell.length_c   1.000
_cell.angle_alpha   90.00
_cell.angle_beta   90.00
_cell.angle_gamma   90.00
#
_symmetry.space_group_name_H-M   'P 1'
#
loop_
_entity.id
_entity.type
_entity.pdbx_description
1 polymer ?
#
loop_
_entity_poly.entity_id
_entity_poly.type
_entity_poly.pdbx_seq_one_letter_code
_entity_poly.pdbx_strand_id
1 'polypeptide(L)'
;MKENKIALGFAFFLCLFIFFPFDCFSEQFLGIIITEVLPNPEGKDSENEFIELFNQEETPLDLTGWQICDKIGQSKTFTFESKIVAPKSFILLFIKETKISLNNEGDGLWLLDKQGNLIDEVTFSETKEGLSYSRNQGNEWLWVPPTPNKPNLFPKTSPEKENSLLKENKGGSVAKEGGEDRVLGSNLALFSLALLVALGSGLVVFFLKRS
;
A
#
# COMPACT_ATOMS: atom_id res chain seq x y z
N MET A 1 -62.34 -25.50 -2.69
CA MET A 1 -61.68 -24.20 -2.91
C MET A 1 -61.51 -23.49 -1.57
N LYS A 2 -60.32 -23.54 -0.97
CA LYS A 2 -59.86 -22.60 0.07
C LYS A 2 -58.34 -22.63 0.05
N GLU A 3 -57.78 -21.46 -0.18
CA GLU A 3 -56.47 -21.23 -0.76
C GLU A 3 -55.32 -21.24 0.26
N ASN A 4 -54.13 -21.49 -0.29
CA ASN A 4 -52.81 -21.51 0.34
C ASN A 4 -52.51 -20.25 1.16
N LYS A 5 -52.54 -20.37 2.50
CA LYS A 5 -52.06 -19.33 3.43
C LYS A 5 -50.62 -19.52 3.93
N ILE A 6 -49.82 -20.36 3.28
CA ILE A 6 -48.45 -20.69 3.73
C ILE A 6 -47.37 -19.91 2.97
N ALA A 7 -47.68 -19.29 1.83
CA ALA A 7 -46.68 -18.66 0.97
C ALA A 7 -46.22 -17.25 1.40
N LEU A 8 -46.86 -16.61 2.39
CA LEU A 8 -46.60 -15.19 2.70
C LEU A 8 -45.60 -14.96 3.85
N GLY A 9 -45.21 -16.01 4.59
CA GLY A 9 -44.29 -15.90 5.73
C GLY A 9 -42.81 -16.12 5.41
N PHE A 10 -42.48 -16.76 4.28
CA PHE A 10 -41.10 -17.17 3.98
C PHE A 10 -40.32 -16.18 3.11
N ALA A 11 -40.98 -15.22 2.47
CA ALA A 11 -40.32 -14.24 1.62
C ALA A 11 -39.69 -13.07 2.39
N PHE A 12 -40.06 -12.86 3.67
CA PHE A 12 -39.57 -11.72 4.45
C PHE A 12 -38.26 -12.01 5.20
N PHE A 13 -37.94 -13.27 5.46
CA PHE A 13 -36.72 -13.66 6.17
C PHE A 13 -35.52 -13.86 5.24
N LEU A 14 -35.74 -14.01 3.94
CA LEU A 14 -34.68 -14.24 2.96
C LEU A 14 -34.07 -12.94 2.41
N CYS A 15 -34.59 -11.76 2.76
CA CYS A 15 -34.12 -10.47 2.21
C CYS A 15 -33.18 -9.70 3.16
N LEU A 16 -33.07 -10.10 4.44
CA LEU A 16 -32.15 -9.45 5.39
C LEU A 16 -30.67 -9.86 5.23
N PHE A 17 -30.38 -10.88 4.42
CA PHE A 17 -29.01 -11.35 4.18
C PHE A 17 -28.47 -11.05 2.76
N ILE A 18 -29.26 -10.42 1.89
CA ILE A 18 -28.84 -10.10 0.50
C ILE A 18 -28.65 -8.59 0.26
N PHE A 19 -28.86 -7.77 1.30
CA PHE A 19 -28.68 -6.31 1.26
C PHE A 19 -27.64 -5.78 2.24
N PHE A 20 -26.88 -6.66 2.91
CA PHE A 20 -25.58 -6.21 3.39
C PHE A 20 -24.68 -6.25 2.17
N PRO A 21 -24.22 -5.11 1.62
CA PRO A 21 -23.03 -5.17 0.79
C PRO A 21 -22.03 -5.94 1.65
N PHE A 22 -21.47 -7.00 1.11
CA PHE A 22 -20.18 -7.45 1.62
C PHE A 22 -19.30 -6.24 1.39
N ASP A 23 -19.22 -5.36 2.40
CA ASP A 23 -18.15 -4.41 2.51
C ASP A 23 -16.93 -5.27 2.25
N CYS A 24 -16.31 -5.02 1.10
CA CYS A 24 -15.06 -5.63 0.71
C CYS A 24 -14.04 -5.03 1.69
N PHE A 25 -14.11 -5.47 2.94
CA PHE A 25 -13.09 -5.22 3.93
C PHE A 25 -11.90 -5.98 3.37
N SER A 26 -11.02 -5.23 2.70
CA SER A 26 -9.66 -5.66 2.45
C SER A 26 -9.10 -5.99 3.82
N GLU A 27 -9.07 -7.28 4.16
CA GLU A 27 -8.40 -7.75 5.36
C GLU A 27 -6.93 -7.41 5.16
N GLN A 28 -6.49 -6.30 5.76
CA GLN A 28 -5.08 -6.01 5.84
C GLN A 28 -4.50 -7.07 6.76
N PHE A 29 -3.71 -7.97 6.18
CA PHE A 29 -2.92 -8.90 6.96
C PHE A 29 -1.94 -8.07 7.79
N LEU A 30 -2.26 -7.87 9.07
CA LEU A 30 -1.34 -7.30 10.03
C LEU A 30 -0.20 -8.31 10.23
N GLY A 31 1.01 -7.81 10.46
CA GLY A 31 2.19 -8.63 10.62
C GLY A 31 3.42 -7.80 10.93
N ILE A 32 4.59 -8.34 10.63
CA ILE A 32 5.85 -7.58 10.69
C ILE A 32 6.14 -7.00 9.31
N ILE A 33 6.48 -5.71 9.28
CA ILE A 33 6.81 -4.98 8.05
C ILE A 33 8.16 -4.29 8.16
N ILE A 34 8.79 -4.04 7.02
CA ILE A 34 9.94 -3.13 6.89
C ILE A 34 9.39 -1.71 6.84
N THR A 35 9.77 -0.86 7.79
CA THR A 35 9.29 0.53 7.89
C THR A 35 10.29 1.54 7.36
N GLU A 36 11.57 1.28 7.55
CA GLU A 36 12.62 2.26 7.29
C GLU A 36 13.94 1.53 6.99
N VAL A 37 14.69 2.02 5.99
CA VAL A 37 16.07 1.61 5.75
C VAL A 37 16.95 2.84 5.61
N LEU A 38 18.09 2.85 6.30
CA LEU A 38 19.10 3.89 6.17
C LEU A 38 20.34 3.29 5.48
N PRO A 39 20.44 3.38 4.15
CA PRO A 39 21.55 2.79 3.39
C PRO A 39 22.81 3.67 3.38
N ASN A 40 22.66 5.00 3.45
CA ASN A 40 23.77 5.95 3.35
C ASN A 40 23.72 6.92 4.55
N PRO A 41 24.11 6.48 5.76
CA PRO A 41 24.09 7.33 6.95
C PRO A 41 25.14 8.44 6.86
N GLU A 42 24.93 9.56 7.56
CA GLU A 42 26.02 10.53 7.73
C GLU A 42 27.22 9.89 8.44
N GLY A 43 28.43 10.12 7.92
CA GLY A 43 29.66 9.62 8.50
C GLY A 43 30.14 8.31 7.87
N LYS A 44 30.23 7.23 8.66
CA LYS A 44 30.71 5.93 8.17
C LYS A 44 29.55 4.96 7.98
N ASP A 45 29.29 4.59 6.73
CA ASP A 45 28.29 3.59 6.31
C ASP A 45 28.44 2.27 7.08
N SER A 46 29.69 1.80 7.21
CA SER A 46 30.04 0.56 7.90
C SER A 46 29.65 0.47 9.39
N GLU A 47 29.13 1.54 9.98
CA GLU A 47 28.73 1.57 11.39
C GLU A 47 27.25 1.87 11.63
N ASN A 48 26.61 2.62 10.73
CA ASN A 48 25.33 3.26 11.02
C ASN A 48 24.19 2.87 10.06
N GLU A 49 24.46 2.06 9.03
CA GLU A 49 23.41 1.47 8.21
C GLU A 49 22.46 0.65 9.09
N PHE A 50 21.16 0.84 8.88
CA PHE A 50 20.14 0.09 9.61
C PHE A 50 18.94 -0.29 8.76
N ILE A 51 18.27 -1.34 9.23
CA ILE A 51 16.98 -1.84 8.77
C ILE A 51 16.03 -1.77 9.96
N GLU A 52 14.86 -1.16 9.79
CA GLU A 52 13.83 -1.09 10.81
C GLU A 52 12.64 -1.96 10.43
N LEU A 53 12.20 -2.77 11.41
CA LEU A 53 10.97 -3.54 11.32
C LEU A 53 9.97 -3.06 12.38
N PHE A 54 8.68 -3.15 12.04
CA PHE A 54 7.58 -2.84 12.96
C PHE A 54 6.59 -3.99 13.06
N ASN A 55 6.30 -4.41 14.28
CA ASN A 55 5.24 -5.39 14.54
C ASN A 55 3.88 -4.67 14.62
N GLN A 56 3.06 -4.85 13.59
CA GLN A 56 1.72 -4.27 13.53
C GLN A 56 0.70 -5.02 14.37
N GLU A 57 1.05 -6.19 14.91
CA GLU A 57 0.15 -7.01 15.71
C GLU A 57 -0.11 -6.41 17.10
N GLU A 58 -1.25 -6.80 17.68
CA GLU A 58 -1.58 -6.56 19.08
C GLU A 58 -0.95 -7.60 20.03
N THR A 59 -0.25 -8.59 19.47
CA THR A 59 0.43 -9.66 20.20
C THR A 59 1.94 -9.71 19.92
N PRO A 60 2.76 -10.24 20.85
CA PRO A 60 4.17 -10.47 20.57
C PRO A 60 4.34 -11.41 19.37
N LEU A 61 5.31 -11.12 18.51
CA LEU A 61 5.64 -11.93 17.35
C LEU A 61 7.02 -12.56 17.51
N ASP A 62 7.09 -13.88 17.36
CA ASP A 62 8.35 -14.63 17.37
C ASP A 62 8.91 -14.74 15.95
N LEU A 63 10.05 -14.09 15.73
CA LEU A 63 10.78 -14.06 14.47
C LEU A 63 11.84 -15.17 14.40
N THR A 64 11.91 -16.09 15.38
CA THR A 64 12.90 -17.18 15.36
C THR A 64 12.85 -17.97 14.05
N GLY A 65 13.98 -18.03 13.35
CA GLY A 65 14.14 -18.68 12.05
C GLY A 65 13.72 -17.84 10.83
N TRP A 66 13.15 -16.65 11.03
CA TRP A 66 12.85 -15.71 9.94
C TRP A 66 14.15 -15.14 9.36
N GLN A 67 14.06 -14.61 8.14
CA GLN A 67 15.23 -14.15 7.40
C GLN A 67 15.04 -12.78 6.77
N ILE A 68 16.13 -12.00 6.72
CA ILE A 68 16.26 -10.81 5.89
C ILE A 68 17.31 -11.12 4.83
N CYS A 69 16.93 -11.03 3.56
CA CYS A 69 17.79 -11.31 2.42
C CYS A 69 18.01 -10.05 1.61
N ASP A 70 19.28 -9.75 1.35
CA ASP A 70 19.71 -8.74 0.39
C ASP A 70 19.37 -9.17 -1.06
N LYS A 71 18.79 -8.25 -1.83
CA LYS A 71 18.29 -8.50 -3.19
C LYS A 71 19.33 -8.26 -4.29
N ILE A 72 20.17 -7.24 -4.17
CA ILE A 72 20.97 -6.75 -5.31
C ILE A 72 22.45 -6.78 -4.94
N GLY A 73 23.29 -7.34 -5.82
CA GLY A 73 24.73 -7.38 -5.60
C GLY A 73 25.19 -8.61 -4.80
N GLN A 74 25.96 -8.40 -3.73
CA GLN A 74 26.49 -9.51 -2.91
C GLN A 74 25.46 -9.99 -1.89
N SER A 75 24.47 -10.74 -2.37
CA SER A 75 23.37 -11.25 -1.55
C SER A 75 23.85 -11.92 -0.26
N LYS A 76 23.53 -11.30 0.87
CA LYS A 76 23.67 -11.86 2.21
C LYS A 76 22.30 -12.14 2.82
N THR A 77 22.28 -13.12 3.71
CA THR A 77 21.10 -13.48 4.48
C THR A 77 21.40 -13.37 5.96
N PHE A 78 20.57 -12.62 6.67
CA PHE A 78 20.53 -12.59 8.13
C PHE A 78 19.36 -13.46 8.60
N THR A 79 19.63 -14.38 9.54
CA THR A 79 18.61 -15.23 10.16
C THR A 79 18.46 -14.87 11.62
N PHE A 80 17.23 -14.70 12.09
CA PHE A 80 16.97 -14.46 13.51
C PHE A 80 17.13 -15.76 14.32
N GLU A 81 18.19 -15.85 15.13
CA GLU A 81 18.44 -17.02 16.00
C GLU A 81 17.38 -17.17 17.10
N SER A 82 17.03 -16.07 17.77
CA SER A 82 15.92 -15.98 18.72
C SER A 82 15.53 -14.52 18.92
N LYS A 83 14.30 -14.17 18.51
CA LYS A 83 13.82 -12.78 18.62
C LYS A 83 12.32 -12.75 18.79
N ILE A 84 11.86 -12.19 19.90
CA ILE A 84 10.45 -11.86 20.12
C ILE A 84 10.31 -10.34 20.05
N VAL A 85 9.40 -9.86 19.20
CA VAL A 85 9.07 -8.44 19.05
C VAL A 85 7.75 -8.18 19.77
N ALA A 86 7.73 -7.21 20.68
CA ALA A 86 6.53 -6.85 21.41
C ALA A 86 5.43 -6.29 20.47
N PRO A 87 4.15 -6.29 20.90
CA PRO A 87 3.08 -5.63 20.15
C PRO A 87 3.43 -4.18 19.83
N LYS A 88 3.02 -3.69 18.66
CA LYS A 88 3.16 -2.27 18.26
C LYS A 88 4.55 -1.69 18.52
N SER A 89 5.59 -2.50 18.34
CA SER A 89 6.96 -2.12 18.66
C SER A 89 7.87 -2.21 17.46
N PHE A 90 8.85 -1.31 17.42
CA PHE A 90 9.90 -1.27 16.42
C PHE A 90 11.12 -2.07 16.88
N ILE A 91 11.89 -2.58 15.92
CA ILE A 91 13.25 -3.07 16.14
C ILE A 91 14.18 -2.49 15.07
N LEU A 92 15.39 -2.12 15.48
CA LEU A 92 16.47 -1.70 14.60
C LEU A 92 17.52 -2.79 14.51
N LEU A 93 17.96 -3.05 13.29
CA LEU A 93 18.99 -4.03 12.96
C LEU A 93 20.09 -3.31 12.19
N PHE A 94 21.24 -3.15 12.84
CA PHE A 94 22.38 -2.46 12.24
C PHE A 94 23.23 -3.41 11.40
N ILE A 95 24.00 -2.88 10.44
CA ILE A 95 24.98 -3.64 9.65
C ILE A 95 25.94 -4.48 10.53
N LYS A 96 26.30 -4.00 11.73
CA LYS A 96 27.14 -4.75 12.67
C LYS A 96 26.48 -6.05 13.15
N GLU A 97 25.15 -6.10 13.22
CA GLU A 97 24.36 -7.28 13.58
C GLU A 97 24.08 -8.15 12.33
N THR A 98 23.49 -7.55 11.29
CA THR A 98 22.99 -8.30 10.13
C THR A 98 24.08 -8.71 9.15
N LYS A 99 25.19 -7.97 9.12
CA LYS A 99 26.25 -8.02 8.11
C LYS A 99 25.79 -7.70 6.69
N ILE A 100 24.52 -7.31 6.51
CA ILE A 100 23.95 -6.84 5.25
C ILE A 100 24.44 -5.41 5.05
N SER A 101 25.04 -5.13 3.90
CA SER A 101 25.45 -3.79 3.48
C SER A 101 24.50 -3.38 2.37
N LEU A 102 23.86 -2.22 2.51
CA LEU A 102 22.91 -1.71 1.55
C LEU A 102 23.64 -0.87 0.50
N ASN A 103 23.51 -1.22 -0.78
CA ASN A 103 24.27 -0.56 -1.85
C ASN A 103 23.77 0.87 -2.14
N ASN A 104 24.69 1.83 -2.22
CA ASN A 104 24.39 3.25 -2.40
C ASN A 104 23.84 3.59 -3.81
N GLU A 105 24.14 2.75 -4.82
CA GLU A 105 23.64 2.85 -6.20
C GLU A 105 22.26 2.18 -6.40
N GLY A 106 21.66 1.64 -5.34
CA GLY A 106 20.36 0.98 -5.38
C GLY A 106 20.42 -0.47 -4.90
N ASP A 107 19.42 -0.84 -4.10
CA ASP A 107 19.35 -2.16 -3.47
C ASP A 107 17.92 -2.55 -3.08
N GLY A 108 17.75 -3.65 -2.36
CA GLY A 108 16.51 -4.02 -1.71
C GLY A 108 16.65 -5.16 -0.72
N LEU A 109 15.58 -5.41 0.03
CA LEU A 109 15.50 -6.49 1.01
C LEU A 109 14.22 -7.30 0.83
N TRP A 110 14.33 -8.61 1.00
CA TRP A 110 13.19 -9.50 1.26
C TRP A 110 13.16 -9.85 2.75
N LEU A 111 11.99 -9.75 3.36
CA LEU A 111 11.69 -10.31 4.67
C LEU A 111 10.92 -11.61 4.47
N LEU A 112 11.52 -12.72 4.88
CA LEU A 112 10.96 -14.06 4.73
C LEU A 112 10.59 -14.64 6.11
N ASP A 113 9.49 -15.39 6.17
CA ASP A 113 9.18 -16.18 7.36
C ASP A 113 10.11 -17.40 7.49
N LYS A 114 9.98 -18.14 8.58
CA LYS A 114 10.78 -19.35 8.84
C LYS A 114 10.54 -20.50 7.85
N GLN A 115 9.48 -20.44 7.04
CA GLN A 115 9.20 -21.38 5.95
C GLN A 115 9.77 -20.90 4.61
N GLY A 116 10.31 -19.68 4.55
CA GLY A 116 10.81 -19.05 3.33
C GLY A 116 9.73 -18.32 2.52
N ASN A 117 8.52 -18.11 3.06
CA ASN A 117 7.51 -17.32 2.38
C ASN A 117 7.86 -15.83 2.47
N LEU A 118 7.65 -15.10 1.37
CA LEU A 118 7.83 -13.65 1.35
C LEU A 118 6.73 -12.96 2.17
N ILE A 119 7.15 -12.23 3.20
CA ILE A 119 6.26 -11.46 4.07
C ILE A 119 6.25 -10.00 3.66
N ASP A 120 7.42 -9.42 3.40
CA ASP A 120 7.53 -8.02 3.01
C ASP A 120 8.79 -7.77 2.18
N GLU A 121 8.80 -6.66 1.47
CA GLU A 121 9.95 -6.27 0.67
C GLU A 121 10.11 -4.76 0.48
N VAL A 122 11.35 -4.35 0.22
CA VAL A 122 11.70 -2.98 -0.20
C VAL A 122 12.71 -3.04 -1.33
N THR A 123 12.61 -2.11 -2.27
CA THR A 123 13.62 -1.88 -3.32
C THR A 123 13.75 -0.37 -3.53
N PHE A 124 14.97 0.12 -3.71
CA PHE A 124 15.30 1.50 -4.03
C PHE A 124 16.40 1.54 -5.10
N SER A 125 16.46 2.61 -5.88
CA SER A 125 17.36 2.72 -7.04
C SER A 125 18.47 3.77 -6.90
N GLU A 126 18.46 4.52 -5.80
CA GLU A 126 19.45 5.53 -5.47
C GLU A 126 19.45 5.72 -3.95
N THR A 127 20.43 6.41 -3.40
CA THR A 127 20.44 6.80 -1.99
C THR A 127 20.65 8.30 -1.82
N LYS A 128 20.28 8.83 -0.66
CA LYS A 128 20.55 10.21 -0.27
C LYS A 128 21.24 10.18 1.09
N GLU A 129 22.47 10.69 1.16
CA GLU A 129 23.24 10.71 2.40
C GLU A 129 22.44 11.35 3.54
N GLY A 130 22.45 10.68 4.69
CA GLY A 130 21.75 11.10 5.91
C GLY A 130 20.22 10.92 5.88
N LEU A 131 19.63 10.49 4.77
CA LEU A 131 18.20 10.22 4.68
C LEU A 131 17.93 8.73 4.64
N SER A 132 16.88 8.30 5.33
CA SER A 132 16.34 6.96 5.20
C SER A 132 15.25 6.91 4.14
N TYR A 133 15.07 5.74 3.58
CA TYR A 133 13.92 5.41 2.76
C TYR A 133 12.84 4.86 3.69
N SER A 134 11.77 5.62 3.86
CA SER A 134 10.73 5.36 4.85
C SER A 134 9.39 5.08 4.19
N ARG A 135 8.68 4.07 4.67
CA ARG A 135 7.35 3.68 4.23
C ARG A 135 6.26 4.49 4.94
N ASN A 136 5.33 5.07 4.19
CA ASN A 136 4.17 5.79 4.71
C ASN A 136 2.95 4.87 4.91
N GLN A 137 1.85 5.41 5.46
CA GLN A 137 0.62 4.65 5.69
C GLN A 137 -0.07 4.20 4.39
N GLY A 138 0.22 4.84 3.25
CA GLY A 138 -0.24 4.45 1.92
C GLY A 138 0.66 3.41 1.24
N ASN A 139 1.64 2.85 1.95
CA ASN A 139 2.65 1.92 1.42
C ASN A 139 3.56 2.54 0.34
N GLU A 140 3.65 3.86 0.30
CA GLU A 140 4.60 4.59 -0.55
C GLU A 140 5.90 4.82 0.21
N TRP A 141 7.01 4.78 -0.50
CA TRP A 141 8.33 4.99 0.07
C TRP A 141 8.89 6.35 -0.32
N LEU A 142 9.44 7.07 0.65
CA LEU A 142 9.97 8.42 0.46
C LEU A 142 11.28 8.58 1.22
N TRP A 143 12.20 9.36 0.65
CA TRP A 143 13.43 9.78 1.32
C TRP A 143 13.12 10.90 2.32
N VAL A 144 13.29 10.63 3.61
CA VAL A 144 13.01 11.58 4.70
C VAL A 144 14.09 11.48 5.79
N PRO A 145 14.19 12.46 6.70
CA PRO A 145 15.07 12.32 7.86
C PRO A 145 14.71 11.08 8.68
N PRO A 146 15.70 10.33 9.18
CA PRO A 146 15.45 9.05 9.81
C PRO A 146 14.70 9.14 11.14
N THR A 147 13.88 8.13 11.43
CA THR A 147 12.99 8.08 12.60
C THR A 147 13.19 6.82 13.44
N PRO A 148 14.43 6.51 13.88
CA PRO A 148 14.74 5.25 14.54
C PRO A 148 13.87 4.99 15.79
N ASN A 149 13.27 3.79 15.83
CA ASN A 149 12.32 3.29 16.83
C ASN A 149 11.03 4.12 16.98
N LYS A 150 10.62 4.86 15.94
CA LYS A 150 9.45 5.73 15.98
C LYS A 150 8.68 5.67 14.66
N PRO A 151 7.38 6.03 14.66
CA PRO A 151 6.65 6.18 13.41
C PRO A 151 7.32 7.20 12.46
N ASN A 152 7.43 6.82 11.19
CA ASN A 152 7.93 7.66 10.11
C ASN A 152 7.20 9.01 10.02
N LEU A 153 7.95 10.09 9.82
CA LEU A 153 7.43 11.45 9.72
C LEU A 153 7.55 11.96 8.29
N PHE A 154 6.42 12.30 7.68
CA PHE A 154 6.35 12.84 6.32
C PHE A 154 5.92 14.32 6.33
N PRO A 155 6.50 15.16 5.47
CA PRO A 155 6.01 16.51 5.26
C PRO A 155 4.54 16.47 4.83
N LYS A 156 3.68 17.26 5.49
CA LYS A 156 2.31 17.43 5.01
C LYS A 156 2.36 18.09 3.62
N THR A 157 1.88 17.39 2.60
CA THR A 157 1.60 18.01 1.31
C THR A 157 0.49 19.04 1.51
N SER A 158 0.87 20.32 1.63
CA SER A 158 -0.09 21.42 1.55
C SER A 158 -0.57 21.54 0.09
N PRO A 159 -1.88 21.53 -0.20
CA PRO A 159 -2.40 21.76 -1.55
C PRO A 159 -2.20 23.20 -2.08
N GLU A 160 -1.34 24.03 -1.47
CA GLU A 160 -1.37 25.49 -1.67
C GLU A 160 -0.24 26.07 -2.55
N LYS A 161 0.66 25.26 -3.12
CA LYS A 161 1.77 25.77 -3.96
C LYS A 161 1.55 25.74 -5.47
N GLU A 162 0.39 25.29 -5.97
CA GLU A 162 0.12 25.29 -7.42
C GLU A 162 -0.45 26.63 -7.94
N ASN A 163 -0.96 27.51 -7.06
CA ASN A 163 -1.58 28.78 -7.47
C ASN A 163 -0.68 30.03 -7.36
N SER A 164 0.61 29.89 -7.06
CA SER A 164 1.51 31.06 -6.90
C SER A 164 2.37 31.40 -8.13
N LEU A 165 2.39 30.57 -9.18
CA LEU A 165 3.19 30.81 -10.39
C LEU A 165 2.42 31.46 -11.57
N LEU A 166 1.15 31.84 -11.41
CA LEU A 166 0.34 32.47 -12.48
C LEU A 166 0.11 33.98 -12.31
N LYS A 167 0.88 34.68 -11.48
CA LYS A 167 0.78 36.15 -11.36
C LYS A 167 2.11 36.86 -11.53
N GLU A 168 2.75 36.70 -12.69
CA GLU A 168 3.56 37.78 -13.30
C GLU A 168 3.91 37.46 -14.76
N ASN A 169 3.06 37.90 -15.70
CA ASN A 169 3.54 38.50 -16.95
C ASN A 169 2.38 39.21 -17.65
N LYS A 170 2.34 40.54 -17.51
CA LYS A 170 1.58 41.43 -18.41
C LYS A 170 2.56 42.01 -19.42
N GLY A 171 2.41 41.64 -20.70
CA GLY A 171 2.99 42.41 -21.81
C GLY A 171 3.19 41.64 -23.12
N GLY A 172 2.32 41.86 -24.10
CA GLY A 172 2.53 41.58 -25.54
C GLY A 172 2.02 40.21 -26.02
N SER A 173 0.80 40.06 -26.57
CA SER A 173 0.27 40.51 -27.87
C SER A 173 0.51 39.52 -29.04
N VAL A 174 -0.58 38.81 -29.38
CA VAL A 174 -1.05 38.38 -30.73
C VAL A 174 -0.69 36.98 -31.26
N ALA A 175 -1.75 36.13 -31.24
CA ALA A 175 -2.29 35.20 -32.26
C ALA A 175 -1.43 34.00 -32.75
N LYS A 176 -1.94 32.78 -33.03
CA LYS A 176 -3.25 32.27 -33.44
C LYS A 176 -3.43 30.77 -33.07
N GLU A 177 -4.70 30.38 -32.96
CA GLU A 177 -5.36 29.12 -33.40
C GLU A 177 -4.80 27.73 -33.08
N GLY A 178 -5.68 26.89 -32.49
CA GLY A 178 -5.95 25.54 -32.99
C GLY A 178 -5.66 24.39 -32.02
N GLY A 179 -6.72 23.72 -31.56
CA GLY A 179 -6.63 22.36 -31.01
C GLY A 179 -7.39 22.12 -29.72
N GLU A 180 -8.70 21.85 -29.83
CA GLU A 180 -9.42 21.04 -28.85
C GLU A 180 -8.85 19.61 -28.88
N ASP A 181 -8.51 19.02 -27.73
CA ASP A 181 -9.19 17.79 -27.33
C ASP A 181 -8.98 17.44 -25.86
N ARG A 182 -10.10 16.99 -25.29
CA ARG A 182 -10.37 16.85 -23.86
C ARG A 182 -9.83 15.52 -23.36
N VAL A 183 -9.07 15.60 -22.27
CA VAL A 183 -8.88 14.49 -21.33
C VAL A 183 -10.26 14.17 -20.74
N LEU A 184 -10.94 13.16 -21.29
CA LEU A 184 -12.16 12.60 -20.68
C LEU A 184 -11.81 11.26 -20.04
N GLY A 185 -11.98 11.24 -18.72
CA GLY A 185 -11.64 10.14 -17.84
C GLY A 185 -12.19 8.79 -18.31
N SER A 186 -11.28 7.82 -18.30
CA SER A 186 -11.52 6.40 -18.32
C SER A 186 -12.33 5.98 -17.07
N ASN A 187 -13.63 6.27 -17.05
CA ASN A 187 -14.59 5.69 -16.11
C ASN A 187 -16.06 5.82 -16.55
N LEU A 188 -16.38 6.59 -17.60
CA LEU A 188 -17.79 6.75 -18.05
C LEU A 188 -18.30 5.57 -18.89
N ALA A 189 -17.42 4.84 -19.58
CA ALA A 189 -17.78 3.72 -20.45
C ALA A 189 -18.27 2.47 -19.68
N LEU A 190 -17.90 2.32 -18.41
CA LEU A 190 -18.32 1.18 -17.58
C LEU A 190 -19.76 1.35 -17.07
N PHE A 191 -20.20 2.59 -16.83
CA PHE A 191 -21.57 2.86 -16.36
C PHE A 191 -22.62 2.70 -17.47
N SER A 192 -22.27 2.91 -18.74
CA SER A 192 -23.22 2.74 -19.86
C SER A 192 -23.51 1.27 -20.18
N LEU A 193 -22.53 0.37 -20.03
CA LEU A 193 -22.73 -1.06 -20.25
C LEU A 193 -23.61 -1.69 -19.16
N ALA A 194 -23.43 -1.28 -17.90
CA ALA A 194 -24.24 -1.76 -16.78
C ALA A 194 -25.73 -1.37 -16.92
N LEU A 195 -26.02 -0.17 -17.46
CA LEU A 195 -27.39 0.28 -17.67
C LEU A 195 -28.11 -0.51 -18.79
N LEU A 196 -27.40 -0.93 -19.84
CA LEU A 196 -27.96 -1.74 -20.93
C LEU A 196 -28.32 -3.16 -20.48
N VAL A 197 -27.50 -3.78 -19.63
CA VAL A 197 -27.76 -5.13 -19.10
C VAL A 197 -28.97 -5.11 -18.14
N ALA A 198 -29.13 -4.05 -17.34
CA ALA A 198 -30.26 -3.90 -16.42
C ALA A 198 -31.61 -3.80 -17.17
N LEU A 199 -31.68 -3.04 -18.26
CA LEU A 199 -32.91 -2.88 -19.04
C LEU A 199 -33.27 -4.14 -19.85
N GLY A 200 -32.28 -4.93 -20.29
CA GLY A 200 -32.51 -6.19 -21.02
C GLY A 200 -33.16 -7.28 -20.16
N SER A 201 -32.77 -7.39 -18.89
CA SER A 201 -33.30 -8.42 -17.99
C SER A 201 -34.76 -8.19 -17.56
N GLY A 202 -35.20 -6.93 -17.49
CA GLY A 202 -36.58 -6.58 -17.14
C GLY A 202 -37.61 -6.97 -18.20
N LEU A 203 -37.24 -6.93 -19.49
CA LEU A 203 -38.15 -7.31 -20.58
C LEU A 203 -38.44 -8.82 -20.61
N VAL A 204 -37.44 -9.67 -20.32
CA VAL A 204 -37.60 -11.14 -20.37
C VAL A 204 -38.57 -11.63 -19.30
N VAL A 205 -38.53 -11.04 -18.10
CA VAL A 205 -39.47 -11.37 -17.00
C VAL A 205 -40.89 -10.88 -17.30
N PHE A 206 -41.05 -9.76 -18.00
CA PHE A 206 -42.37 -9.24 -18.37
C PHE A 206 -43.09 -10.13 -19.40
N PHE A 207 -42.35 -10.74 -20.35
CA PHE A 207 -42.92 -11.62 -21.37
C PHE A 207 -43.20 -13.05 -20.87
N LEU A 208 -42.41 -13.58 -19.93
CA LEU A 208 -42.66 -14.91 -19.35
C LEU A 208 -43.86 -14.95 -18.38
N LYS A 209 -44.35 -13.80 -17.91
CA LYS A 209 -45.51 -13.72 -17.02
C LYS A 209 -46.86 -13.64 -17.75
N ARG A 210 -46.87 -13.54 -19.08
CA ARG A 210 -48.09 -13.38 -19.90
C ARG A 210 -48.54 -14.66 -20.63
N SER A 211 -47.90 -15.81 -20.38
CA SER A 211 -48.33 -17.13 -20.85
C SER A 211 -49.00 -17.94 -19.75
#